data_AF-A0A328YSM5-F1
#
_entry.id   AF-A0A328YSM5-F1
#
_cell.length_a   1.000
_cell.length_b   1.000
_cell.length_c   1.000
_cell.angle_alpha   90.00
_cell.angle_beta   90.00
_cell.angle_gamma   90.00
#
_symmetry.space_group_name_H-M   'P 1'
#
loop_
_entity.id
_entity.type
_entity.pdbx_description
1 polymer ?
#
loop_
_entity_poly.entity_id
_entity_poly.type
_entity_poly.pdbx_seq_one_letter_code
_entity_poly.pdbx_strand_id
1 'polypeptide(L)'
;MTHPPEPLRSLERLVDVREREVDRLTADMADKRALRDRFLRSIERMEHLAHSSGASGGTLLAQALNRGAYKQAMLHLAHTHRQDLGRHEADLAQAQQQLTQAVRRKEVLGQVLEQRQQVQALAAQALQQKRDDELASQVWWRGQA
;
A
#
# COMPACT_ATOMS: atom_id res chain seq x y z
N MET A 1 24.99 -25.13 10.66
CA MET A 1 24.15 -23.95 10.39
C MET A 1 24.64 -22.80 11.24
N THR A 2 25.46 -21.92 10.66
CA THR A 2 25.99 -20.73 11.35
C THR A 2 24.90 -19.68 11.40
N HIS A 3 24.38 -19.49 12.61
CA HIS A 3 23.39 -18.49 12.94
C HIS A 3 23.89 -17.08 12.59
N PRO A 4 23.10 -16.24 11.89
CA PRO A 4 23.53 -14.88 11.56
C PRO A 4 23.71 -14.05 12.84
N PRO A 5 24.66 -13.10 12.85
CA PRO A 5 24.94 -12.25 14.01
C PRO A 5 23.69 -11.45 14.39
N GLU A 6 23.44 -11.26 15.69
CA GLU A 6 22.30 -10.51 16.25
C GLU A 6 21.91 -9.22 15.48
N PRO A 7 22.85 -8.32 15.08
CA PRO A 7 22.49 -7.13 14.31
C PRO A 7 21.84 -7.43 12.95
N LEU A 8 22.24 -8.50 12.26
CA LEU A 8 21.65 -8.85 10.96
C LEU A 8 20.22 -9.36 11.12
N ARG A 9 19.97 -10.21 12.12
CA ARG A 9 18.60 -10.67 12.44
C ARG A 9 17.68 -9.54 12.86
N SER A 10 18.24 -8.53 13.53
CA SER A 10 17.47 -7.34 13.91
C SER A 10 17.03 -6.55 12.67
N LEU A 11 17.90 -6.47 11.65
CA LEU A 11 17.62 -5.82 10.39
C LEU A 11 16.64 -6.61 9.52
N GLU A 12 16.77 -7.93 9.47
CA GLU A 12 15.79 -8.84 8.81
C GLU A 12 14.39 -8.64 9.41
N ARG A 13 14.28 -8.72 10.74
CA ARG A 13 13.01 -8.46 11.43
C ARG A 13 12.46 -7.06 11.16
N LEU A 14 13.33 -6.05 11.05
CA LEU A 14 12.90 -4.69 10.73
C LEU A 14 12.34 -4.62 9.30
N VAL A 15 12.97 -5.27 8.32
CA VAL A 15 12.46 -5.35 6.95
C VAL A 15 11.08 -6.04 6.92
N ASP A 16 10.92 -7.16 7.64
CA ASP A 16 9.63 -7.87 7.74
C ASP A 16 8.52 -6.99 8.32
N VAL A 17 8.83 -6.20 9.36
CA VAL A 17 7.88 -5.25 9.95
C VAL A 17 7.46 -4.18 8.94
N ARG A 18 8.39 -3.69 8.12
CA ARG A 18 8.09 -2.69 7.08
C ARG A 18 7.33 -3.25 5.91
N GLU A 19 7.57 -4.51 5.56
CA GLU A 19 6.76 -5.21 4.57
C GLU A 19 5.30 -5.29 5.01
N ARG A 20 5.04 -5.76 6.24
CA ARG A 20 3.69 -5.80 6.79
C ARG A 20 3.03 -4.42 6.89
N GLU A 21 3.81 -3.38 7.17
CA GLU A 21 3.33 -2.00 7.16
C GLU A 21 2.87 -1.58 5.74
N VAL A 22 3.67 -1.86 4.72
CA VAL A 22 3.32 -1.60 3.31
C VAL A 22 2.08 -2.38 2.89
N ASP A 23 1.97 -3.67 3.26
CA ASP A 23 0.81 -4.51 2.92
C ASP A 23 -0.47 -3.94 3.55
N ARG A 24 -0.40 -3.55 4.83
CA ARG A 24 -1.53 -2.93 5.53
C ARG A 24 -1.95 -1.61 4.88
N LEU A 25 -1.00 -0.73 4.55
CA LEU A 25 -1.29 0.54 3.89
C LEU A 25 -1.86 0.34 2.49
N THR A 26 -1.41 -0.69 1.78
CA THR A 26 -1.95 -1.07 0.46
C THR A 26 -3.39 -1.56 0.57
N ALA A 27 -3.71 -2.37 1.57
CA ALA A 27 -5.09 -2.81 1.83
C ALA A 27 -6.01 -1.63 2.18
N ASP A 28 -5.61 -0.75 3.10
CA ASP A 28 -6.38 0.46 3.42
C ASP A 28 -6.56 1.36 2.19
N MET A 29 -5.56 1.43 1.30
CA MET A 29 -5.70 2.15 0.04
C MET A 29 -6.73 1.55 -0.92
N ALA A 30 -6.82 0.23 -0.98
CA ALA A 30 -7.85 -0.45 -1.76
C ALA A 30 -9.25 -0.13 -1.21
N ASP A 31 -9.43 -0.15 0.11
CA ASP A 31 -10.71 0.17 0.76
C ASP A 31 -11.12 1.62 0.50
N LYS A 32 -10.18 2.58 0.62
CA LYS A 32 -10.47 3.99 0.32
C LYS A 32 -10.85 4.20 -1.16
N ARG A 33 -10.20 3.50 -2.09
CA ARG A 33 -10.56 3.56 -3.53
C ARG A 33 -11.95 2.98 -3.78
N ALA A 34 -12.28 1.85 -3.15
CA ALA A 34 -13.62 1.27 -3.26
C ALA A 34 -14.71 2.21 -2.72
N LEU A 35 -14.44 2.92 -1.63
CA LEU A 35 -15.35 3.92 -1.09
C LEU A 35 -15.51 5.13 -2.04
N ARG A 36 -14.43 5.61 -2.65
CA ARG A 36 -14.47 6.66 -3.69
C ARG A 36 -15.39 6.25 -4.84
N ASP A 37 -15.22 5.03 -5.36
CA ASP A 37 -16.05 4.54 -6.46
C ASP A 37 -17.53 4.41 -6.06
N ARG A 38 -17.80 4.07 -4.80
CA ARG A 38 -19.17 4.05 -4.27
C ARG A 38 -19.79 5.45 -4.24
N PHE A 39 -19.02 6.49 -3.86
CA PHE A 39 -19.48 7.88 -3.93
C PHE A 39 -19.81 8.29 -5.35
N LEU A 40 -18.92 8.03 -6.30
CA LEU A 40 -19.13 8.35 -7.73
C LEU A 40 -20.41 7.69 -8.27
N ARG A 41 -20.59 6.38 -8.03
CA ARG A 41 -21.81 5.65 -8.42
C ARG A 41 -23.08 6.14 -7.72
N SER A 42 -22.95 6.71 -6.51
CA SER A 42 -24.10 7.29 -5.80
C SER A 42 -24.50 8.62 -6.44
N ILE A 43 -23.51 9.48 -6.70
CA ILE A 43 -23.70 10.79 -7.35
C ILE A 43 -24.36 10.61 -8.72
N GLU A 44 -23.80 9.75 -9.56
CA GLU A 44 -24.35 9.45 -10.88
C GLU A 44 -25.81 8.98 -10.82
N ARG A 45 -26.13 8.06 -9.89
CA ARG A 45 -27.51 7.59 -9.72
C ARG A 45 -28.46 8.70 -9.26
N MET A 46 -28.06 9.54 -8.32
CA MET A 46 -28.91 10.65 -7.85
C MET A 46 -29.13 11.69 -8.93
N GLU A 47 -28.10 12.01 -9.71
CA GLU A 47 -28.22 12.89 -10.87
C GLU A 47 -29.17 12.28 -11.90
N HIS A 48 -29.01 11.00 -12.25
CA HIS A 48 -29.92 10.32 -13.17
C HIS A 48 -31.37 10.33 -12.67
N LEU A 49 -31.61 10.06 -11.39
CA LEU A 49 -32.94 10.12 -10.77
C LEU A 49 -33.54 11.53 -10.81
N ALA A 50 -32.73 12.57 -10.59
CA ALA A 50 -33.15 13.95 -10.68
C ALA A 50 -33.55 14.35 -12.11
N HIS A 51 -32.83 13.87 -13.12
CA HIS A 51 -33.10 14.17 -14.53
C HIS A 51 -34.31 13.40 -15.08
N SER A 52 -34.45 12.12 -14.71
CA SER A 52 -35.59 11.27 -15.13
C SER A 52 -36.93 11.68 -14.51
N SER A 53 -36.93 12.51 -13.46
CA SER A 53 -38.14 13.05 -12.82
C SER A 53 -38.80 14.21 -13.58
N GLY A 54 -38.42 14.44 -14.85
CA GLY A 54 -38.86 15.55 -15.71
C GLY A 54 -40.38 15.66 -15.94
N ALA A 55 -40.80 16.86 -16.39
CA ALA A 55 -42.19 17.27 -16.50
C ALA A 55 -42.98 16.38 -17.49
N SER A 56 -43.91 15.59 -16.96
CA SER A 56 -44.96 14.98 -17.78
C SER A 56 -45.95 16.07 -18.21
N GLY A 57 -46.14 16.25 -19.51
CA GLY A 57 -47.23 17.07 -20.03
C GLY A 57 -48.56 16.52 -19.52
N GLY A 58 -49.44 17.39 -19.01
CA GLY A 58 -50.79 17.01 -18.55
C GLY A 58 -50.91 16.54 -17.10
N THR A 59 -49.95 16.84 -16.22
CA THR A 59 -50.00 16.40 -14.81
C THR A 59 -50.74 17.39 -13.90
N LEU A 60 -51.50 16.87 -12.93
CA LEU A 60 -52.12 17.66 -11.85
C LEU A 60 -51.04 18.46 -11.07
N LEU A 61 -51.36 19.71 -10.68
CA LEU A 61 -50.43 20.64 -10.00
C LEU A 61 -49.69 20.02 -8.81
N ALA A 62 -50.38 19.23 -7.97
CA ALA A 62 -49.77 18.56 -6.82
C ALA A 62 -48.67 17.55 -7.21
N GLN A 63 -48.83 16.84 -8.34
CA GLN A 63 -47.81 15.91 -8.83
C GLN A 63 -46.60 16.64 -9.40
N ALA A 64 -46.81 17.79 -10.05
CA ALA A 64 -45.71 18.64 -10.52
C ALA A 64 -44.87 19.17 -9.34
N LEU A 65 -45.52 19.62 -8.26
CA LEU A 65 -44.84 20.06 -7.04
C LEU A 65 -44.06 18.93 -6.36
N ASN A 66 -44.64 17.73 -6.27
CA ASN A 66 -43.97 16.57 -5.68
C ASN A 66 -42.70 16.17 -6.46
N ARG A 67 -42.79 16.10 -7.79
CA ARG A 67 -41.64 15.81 -8.67
C ARG A 67 -40.57 16.89 -8.58
N GLY A 68 -40.97 18.16 -8.49
CA GLY A 68 -40.07 19.29 -8.27
C GLY A 68 -39.31 19.18 -6.95
N ALA A 69 -40.02 18.91 -5.84
CA ALA A 69 -39.41 18.71 -4.52
C ALA A 69 -38.47 17.50 -4.51
N TYR A 70 -38.86 16.37 -5.11
CA TYR A 70 -38.01 15.19 -5.24
C TYR A 70 -36.73 15.50 -6.03
N LYS A 71 -36.85 16.18 -7.17
CA LYS A 71 -35.69 16.59 -7.99
C LYS A 71 -34.74 17.48 -7.20
N GLN A 72 -35.26 18.47 -6.50
CA GLN A 72 -34.44 19.36 -5.65
C GLN A 72 -33.73 18.58 -4.54
N ALA A 73 -34.44 17.65 -3.88
CA ALA A 73 -33.85 16.80 -2.84
C ALA A 73 -32.71 15.92 -3.39
N MET A 74 -32.88 15.30 -4.56
CA MET A 74 -31.83 14.50 -5.21
C MET A 74 -30.61 15.33 -5.61
N LEU A 75 -30.82 16.53 -6.15
CA LEU A 75 -29.71 17.44 -6.50
C LEU A 75 -28.96 17.93 -5.26
N HIS A 76 -29.69 18.23 -4.18
CA HIS A 76 -29.08 18.60 -2.90
C HIS A 76 -28.24 17.45 -2.33
N LEU A 77 -28.78 16.22 -2.33
CA LEU A 77 -28.06 15.05 -1.85
C LEU A 77 -26.81 14.75 -2.70
N ALA A 78 -26.91 14.86 -4.03
CA ALA A 78 -25.76 14.76 -4.93
C ALA A 78 -24.69 15.82 -4.61
N HIS A 79 -25.09 17.06 -4.30
CA HIS A 79 -24.16 18.10 -3.90
C HIS A 79 -23.43 17.75 -2.59
N THR A 80 -24.15 17.29 -1.56
CA THR A 80 -23.53 16.85 -0.31
C THR A 80 -22.54 15.70 -0.54
N HIS A 81 -22.90 14.70 -1.32
CA HIS A 81 -21.99 13.59 -1.65
C HIS A 81 -20.74 14.05 -2.42
N ARG A 82 -20.83 15.10 -3.25
CA ARG A 82 -19.64 15.68 -3.91
C ARG A 82 -18.70 16.38 -2.90
N GLN A 83 -19.25 17.06 -1.90
CA GLN A 83 -18.43 17.65 -0.83
C GLN A 83 -17.72 16.57 -0.01
N ASP A 84 -18.43 15.51 0.36
CA ASP A 84 -17.84 14.40 1.10
C ASP A 84 -16.81 13.64 0.27
N LEU A 85 -17.06 13.46 -1.03
CA LEU A 85 -16.08 12.91 -1.96
C LEU A 85 -14.81 13.76 -2.00
N GLY A 86 -14.93 15.09 -2.06
CA GLY A 86 -13.76 15.97 -2.06
C GLY A 86 -12.92 15.86 -0.78
N ARG A 87 -13.57 15.73 0.39
CA ARG A 87 -12.87 15.45 1.65
C ARG A 87 -12.18 14.09 1.61
N HIS A 88 -12.89 13.07 1.16
CA HIS A 88 -12.35 11.70 1.06
C HIS A 88 -11.18 11.61 0.07
N GLU A 89 -11.20 12.36 -1.03
CA GLU A 89 -10.10 12.41 -2.00
C GLU A 89 -8.85 13.11 -1.43
N ALA A 90 -9.02 14.10 -0.55
CA ALA A 90 -7.91 14.68 0.19
C ALA A 90 -7.26 13.67 1.15
N ASP A 91 -8.07 12.90 1.88
CA ASP A 91 -7.58 11.82 2.75
C ASP A 91 -6.88 10.71 1.95
N LEU A 92 -7.41 10.40 0.76
CA LEU A 92 -6.82 9.43 -0.16
C LEU A 92 -5.45 9.90 -0.66
N ALA A 93 -5.30 11.19 -0.99
CA ALA A 93 -4.02 11.76 -1.38
C ALA A 93 -2.98 11.67 -0.26
N GLN A 94 -3.38 11.96 0.99
CA GLN A 94 -2.50 11.79 2.16
C GLN A 94 -2.10 10.33 2.36
N ALA A 95 -3.05 9.40 2.29
CA ALA A 95 -2.77 7.97 2.41
C ALA A 95 -1.82 7.47 1.31
N GLN A 96 -1.97 7.97 0.08
CA GLN A 96 -1.07 7.65 -1.03
C GLN A 96 0.36 8.15 -0.78
N GLN A 97 0.51 9.35 -0.20
CA GLN A 97 1.83 9.86 0.19
C GLN A 97 2.45 8.99 1.29
N GLN A 98 1.67 8.60 2.30
CA GLN A 98 2.13 7.73 3.39
C GLN A 98 2.59 6.36 2.87
N LEU A 99 1.81 5.73 1.99
CA LEU A 99 2.19 4.48 1.34
C LEU A 99 3.50 4.63 0.55
N THR A 100 3.62 5.70 -0.23
CA THR A 100 4.85 5.96 -1.02
C THR A 100 6.08 6.10 -0.12
N GLN A 101 5.95 6.80 1.01
CA GLN A 101 7.04 6.92 1.97
C GLN A 101 7.38 5.58 2.64
N ALA A 102 6.38 4.78 3.01
CA ALA A 102 6.58 3.47 3.61
C ALA A 102 7.31 2.52 2.65
N VAL A 103 6.91 2.49 1.38
CA VAL A 103 7.58 1.72 0.32
C VAL A 103 9.06 2.13 0.19
N ARG A 104 9.34 3.43 0.06
CA ARG A 104 10.73 3.92 -0.02
C ARG A 104 11.57 3.52 1.18
N ARG A 105 11.01 3.59 2.40
CA ARG A 105 11.70 3.17 3.62
C ARG A 105 11.99 1.66 3.62
N LYS A 106 11.03 0.84 3.18
CA LYS A 106 11.22 -0.61 3.01
C LYS A 106 12.37 -0.89 2.03
N GLU A 107 12.36 -0.24 0.87
CA GLU A 107 13.38 -0.43 -0.17
C GLU A 107 14.78 -0.11 0.33
N VAL A 108 14.96 1.03 0.99
CA VAL A 108 16.25 1.42 1.57
C VAL A 108 16.73 0.38 2.60
N LEU A 109 15.84 -0.09 3.49
CA LEU A 109 16.21 -1.12 4.46
C LEU A 109 16.55 -2.46 3.80
N GLY A 110 15.84 -2.83 2.74
CA GLY A 110 16.14 -4.01 1.93
C GLY A 110 17.54 -3.94 1.29
N GLN A 111 17.91 -2.79 0.72
CA GLN A 111 19.24 -2.57 0.15
C GLN A 111 20.34 -2.67 1.21
N VAL A 112 20.12 -2.08 2.40
CA VAL A 112 21.08 -2.18 3.51
C VAL A 112 21.20 -3.63 3.98
N LEU A 113 20.10 -4.36 4.06
CA LEU A 113 20.11 -5.77 4.44
C LEU A 113 20.92 -6.60 3.44
N GLU A 114 20.68 -6.42 2.15
CA GLU A 114 21.39 -7.11 1.08
C GLU A 114 22.90 -6.85 1.16
N GLN A 115 23.31 -5.59 1.31
CA GLN A 115 24.73 -5.24 1.47
C GLN A 115 25.36 -5.93 2.69
N ARG A 116 24.64 -5.98 3.82
CA ARG A 116 25.15 -6.63 5.04
C ARG A 116 25.28 -8.13 4.88
N GLN A 117 24.33 -8.77 4.21
CA GLN A 117 24.37 -10.20 3.89
C GLN A 117 25.55 -10.52 2.97
N GLN A 118 25.80 -9.69 1.94
CA GLN A 118 26.94 -9.85 1.03
C GLN A 118 28.28 -9.74 1.77
N VAL A 119 28.46 -8.71 2.61
CA VAL A 119 29.69 -8.54 3.41
C VAL A 119 29.92 -9.75 4.33
N GLN A 120 28.86 -10.26 4.97
CA GLN A 120 28.98 -11.44 5.82
C GLN A 120 29.33 -12.69 5.03
N ALA A 121 28.74 -12.89 3.85
CA ALA A 121 29.01 -14.04 2.99
C ALA A 121 30.49 -14.05 2.54
N LEU A 122 31.00 -12.89 2.12
CA LEU A 122 32.42 -12.73 1.74
C LEU A 122 33.36 -13.02 2.92
N ALA A 123 33.05 -12.51 4.12
CA ALA A 123 33.85 -12.78 5.32
C ALA A 123 33.85 -14.26 5.71
N ALA A 124 32.69 -14.93 5.60
CA ALA A 124 32.57 -16.36 5.85
C ALA A 124 33.36 -17.19 4.82
N GLN A 125 33.31 -16.81 3.54
CA GLN A 125 34.08 -17.46 2.48
C GLN A 125 35.59 -17.30 2.69
N ALA A 126 36.06 -16.11 3.04
CA ALA A 126 37.48 -15.86 3.32
C ALA A 126 37.98 -16.69 4.52
N LEU A 127 37.17 -16.81 5.58
CA LEU A 127 37.50 -17.64 6.74
C LEU A 127 37.56 -19.13 6.38
N GLN A 128 36.62 -19.59 5.54
CA GLN A 128 36.59 -20.97 5.08
C GLN A 128 37.81 -21.29 4.20
N GLN A 129 38.13 -20.43 3.24
CA GLN A 129 39.31 -20.58 2.39
C GLN A 129 40.59 -20.67 3.23
N LYS A 130 40.74 -19.78 4.24
CA LYS A 130 41.90 -19.82 5.13
C LYS A 130 42.03 -21.16 5.87
N ARG A 131 40.92 -21.72 6.34
CA ARG A 131 40.90 -23.03 7.01
C ARG A 131 41.27 -24.15 6.05
N ASP A 132 40.77 -24.10 4.84
CA ASP A 132 41.06 -25.11 3.81
C ASP A 132 42.55 -25.05 3.39
N ASP A 133 43.11 -23.84 3.26
CA ASP A 133 44.54 -23.63 2.97
C ASP A 133 45.45 -24.12 4.13
N GLU A 134 45.05 -23.87 5.39
CA GLU A 134 45.74 -24.35 6.58
C GLU A 134 45.74 -25.89 6.64
N LEU A 135 44.60 -26.53 6.33
CA LEU A 135 44.48 -27.98 6.27
C LEU A 135 45.33 -28.57 5.14
N ALA A 136 45.26 -27.99 3.94
CA ALA A 136 46.07 -28.42 2.80
C ALA A 136 47.57 -28.34 3.12
N SER A 137 48.00 -27.25 3.76
CA SER A 137 49.39 -27.07 4.20
C SER A 137 49.81 -28.16 5.19
N GLN A 138 48.98 -28.49 6.18
CA GLN A 138 49.29 -29.55 7.15
C GLN A 138 49.37 -30.93 6.51
N VAL A 139 48.47 -31.25 5.57
CA VAL A 139 48.49 -32.52 4.83
C VAL A 139 49.76 -32.62 3.99
N TRP A 140 50.14 -31.54 3.30
CA TRP A 140 51.37 -31.48 2.51
C TRP A 140 52.62 -31.71 3.38
N TRP A 141 52.74 -31.04 4.52
CA TRP A 141 53.85 -31.22 5.45
C TRP A 141 53.94 -32.65 6.02
N ARG A 142 52.80 -33.29 6.30
CA ARG A 142 52.78 -34.68 6.80
C ARG A 142 53.09 -35.72 5.72
N GLY A 143 52.84 -35.43 4.45
CA GLY A 143 53.15 -36.33 3.33
C GLY A 143 54.61 -36.25 2.84
N GLN A 144 55.38 -35.28 3.34
CA GLN A 144 56.81 -35.09 3.02
C GLN A 144 57.75 -35.79 4.04
N ALA A 145 57.21 -36.30 5.16
CA ALA A 145 57.92 -37.06 6.19
C ALA A 145 57.73 -38.56 5.98
#